data_AF-A0A6N2XS37-F1
#
_entry.id   AF-A0A6N2XS37-F1
#
_cell.length_a   1.000
_cell.length_b   1.000
_cell.length_c   1.000
_cell.angle_alpha   90.00
_cell.angle_beta   90.00
_cell.angle_gamma   90.00
#
_symmetry.space_group_name_H-M   'P 1'
#
loop_
_entity.id
_entity.type
_entity.pdbx_description
1 polymer ?
#
loop_
_entity_poly.entity_id
_entity_poly.type
_entity_poly.pdbx_seq_one_letter_code
_entity_poly.pdbx_strand_id
1 'polypeptide(L)'
;MKKEIYVVDCPTHIRFGDPMYFERFEGQKLERLVVDCKVPKNFVARVVLREQPIEGLPGEMLDTMTLYMAPERTISTYMDGYCYKGQEVEQKEIGVDTVTYLFEADGRYEEFNTEGDGYWGESREFSRIRDGRSIIDAAVITVCMPETRGFEDMRRLVHYFFQGAQLLEKGQNSQMGPQGPVQ
;
A
#
# COMPACT_ATOMS: atom_id res chain seq x y z
N MET A 1 10.54 3.56 -16.54
CA MET A 1 9.17 3.31 -16.03
C MET A 1 8.92 1.82 -16.01
N LYS A 2 9.21 1.22 -14.86
CA LYS A 2 9.03 -0.21 -14.60
C LYS A 2 7.80 -0.39 -13.71
N LYS A 3 7.01 -1.43 -13.98
CA LYS A 3 5.83 -1.79 -13.16
C LYS A 3 5.69 -3.29 -13.10
N GLU A 4 5.61 -3.82 -11.89
CA GLU A 4 5.36 -5.24 -11.60
C GLU A 4 4.21 -5.36 -10.61
N ILE A 5 3.38 -6.39 -10.79
CA ILE A 5 2.22 -6.65 -9.95
C ILE A 5 2.39 -8.06 -9.41
N TYR A 6 2.24 -8.21 -8.10
CA TYR A 6 2.34 -9.49 -7.41
C TYR A 6 1.00 -9.84 -6.79
N VAL A 7 0.59 -11.10 -6.96
CA VAL A 7 -0.39 -11.75 -6.10
C VAL A 7 0.34 -12.19 -4.85
N VAL A 8 -0.22 -11.89 -3.69
CA VAL A 8 0.36 -12.28 -2.39
C VAL A 8 -0.77 -12.74 -1.46
N ASP A 9 -0.42 -13.53 -0.45
CA ASP A 9 -1.32 -13.81 0.65
C ASP A 9 -1.66 -12.49 1.37
N CYS A 10 -2.95 -12.30 1.70
CA CYS A 10 -3.38 -11.06 2.33
C CYS A 10 -2.80 -10.98 3.75
N PRO A 11 -1.98 -9.96 4.06
CA PRO A 11 -1.43 -9.83 5.40
C PRO A 11 -2.55 -9.56 6.39
N THR A 12 -2.37 -9.97 7.64
CA THR A 12 -3.38 -9.75 8.69
C THR A 12 -3.15 -8.47 9.49
N HIS A 13 -1.90 -8.01 9.54
CA HIS A 13 -1.47 -6.82 10.26
C HIS A 13 -0.33 -6.13 9.53
N ILE A 14 -0.41 -4.79 9.44
CA ILE A 14 0.63 -3.94 8.86
C ILE A 14 0.99 -2.84 9.84
N ARG A 15 2.29 -2.56 9.97
CA ARG A 15 2.80 -1.35 10.61
C ARG A 15 3.72 -0.58 9.66
N PHE A 16 3.56 0.73 9.61
CA PHE A 16 4.41 1.59 8.80
C PHE A 16 4.52 2.99 9.42
N GLY A 17 5.74 3.46 9.64
CA GLY A 17 6.03 4.79 10.15
C GLY A 17 7.40 4.89 10.78
N ASP A 18 7.73 6.06 11.31
CA ASP A 18 8.96 6.27 12.06
C ASP A 18 9.01 5.35 13.31
N PRO A 19 10.05 4.52 13.51
CA PRO A 19 10.20 3.66 14.68
C PRO A 19 10.02 4.43 16.00
N MET A 20 10.53 5.67 16.06
CA MET A 20 10.46 6.51 17.25
C MET A 20 9.01 6.83 17.65
N TYR A 21 8.09 6.93 16.69
CA TYR A 21 6.69 7.20 17.00
C TYR A 21 6.06 6.05 17.77
N PHE A 22 6.35 4.80 17.39
CA PHE A 22 5.87 3.61 18.10
C PHE A 22 6.42 3.49 19.51
N GLU A 23 7.62 4.01 19.77
CA GLU A 23 8.24 3.99 21.10
C GLU A 23 7.75 5.11 22.01
N ARG A 24 7.45 6.29 21.46
CA ARG A 24 7.21 7.52 22.24
C ARG A 24 5.77 7.95 22.34
N PHE A 25 4.90 7.49 21.45
CA PHE A 25 3.50 7.90 21.40
C PHE A 25 2.57 6.72 21.57
N GLU A 26 1.38 7.00 22.10
CA GLU A 26 0.30 6.03 22.29
C GLU A 26 -1.04 6.66 21.90
N GLY A 27 -2.06 5.79 21.74
CA GLY A 27 -3.44 6.18 21.45
C GLY A 27 -3.56 7.06 20.20
N GLN A 28 -4.46 8.05 20.26
CA GLN A 28 -4.80 8.88 19.10
C GLN A 28 -3.60 9.60 18.49
N LYS A 29 -2.56 9.93 19.28
CA LYS A 29 -1.36 10.58 18.74
C LYS A 29 -0.56 9.62 17.88
N LEU A 30 -0.35 8.39 18.35
CA LEU A 30 0.31 7.35 17.56
C LEU A 30 -0.51 7.05 16.30
N GLU A 31 -1.81 6.81 16.45
CA GLU A 31 -2.72 6.49 15.35
C GLU A 31 -2.68 7.52 14.22
N ARG A 32 -2.47 8.81 14.54
CA ARG A 32 -2.36 9.87 13.53
C ARG A 32 -1.04 9.88 12.75
N LEU A 33 0.03 9.34 13.33
CA LEU A 33 1.39 9.44 12.80
C LEU A 33 1.83 8.19 12.03
N VAL A 34 1.22 7.04 12.32
CA VAL A 34 1.63 5.76 11.75
C VAL A 34 0.46 5.03 11.11
N VAL A 35 0.79 4.05 10.26
CA VAL A 35 -0.10 2.93 9.95
C VAL A 35 0.11 1.86 11.01
N ASP A 36 -0.96 1.45 11.65
CA ASP A 36 -1.05 0.25 12.47
C ASP A 36 -2.46 -0.29 12.27
N CYS A 37 -2.64 -1.22 11.31
CA CYS A 37 -3.97 -1.64 10.89
C CYS A 37 -4.10 -3.16 10.77
N LYS A 38 -5.27 -3.67 11.20
CA LYS A 38 -5.69 -5.05 11.00
C LYS A 38 -6.49 -5.15 9.72
N VAL A 39 -6.17 -6.14 8.89
CA VAL A 39 -6.81 -6.31 7.59
C VAL A 39 -8.02 -7.24 7.70
N PRO A 40 -9.17 -6.89 7.10
CA PRO A 40 -10.34 -7.78 7.08
C PRO A 40 -10.05 -9.13 6.41
N LYS A 41 -10.48 -10.23 7.05
CA LYS A 41 -10.20 -11.60 6.58
C LYS A 41 -10.72 -11.95 5.17
N ASN A 42 -11.71 -11.22 4.68
CA ASN A 42 -12.31 -11.43 3.36
C ASN A 42 -11.59 -10.65 2.24
N PHE A 43 -10.49 -9.96 2.56
CA PHE A 43 -9.70 -9.25 1.58
C PHE A 43 -8.66 -10.18 0.95
N VAL A 44 -8.26 -9.80 -0.25
CA VAL A 44 -7.07 -10.31 -0.93
C VAL A 44 -6.08 -9.18 -1.09
N ALA A 45 -4.82 -9.49 -1.36
CA ALA A 45 -3.78 -8.49 -1.54
C ALA A 45 -3.14 -8.55 -2.93
N ARG A 46 -2.73 -7.38 -3.41
CA ARG A 46 -1.82 -7.21 -4.56
C ARG A 46 -0.74 -6.21 -4.18
N VAL A 47 0.50 -6.52 -4.53
CA VAL A 47 1.62 -5.59 -4.37
C VAL A 47 2.01 -5.07 -5.75
N VAL A 48 2.11 -3.75 -5.89
CA VAL A 48 2.55 -3.09 -7.11
C VAL A 48 3.88 -2.42 -6.84
N LEU A 49 4.92 -2.88 -7.54
CA LEU A 49 6.19 -2.18 -7.61
C LEU A 49 6.15 -1.23 -8.79
N ARG A 50 6.59 0.02 -8.60
CA ARG A 50 6.63 1.02 -9.65
C ARG A 50 7.87 1.89 -9.53
N GLU A 51 8.51 2.11 -10.67
CA GLU A 51 9.54 3.12 -10.87
C GLU A 51 8.97 4.17 -11.83
N GLN A 52 8.90 5.43 -11.41
CA GLN A 52 8.36 6.52 -12.22
C GLN A 52 9.13 7.83 -12.01
N PRO A 53 9.25 8.70 -13.03
CA PRO A 53 9.89 10.00 -12.85
C PRO A 53 9.09 10.87 -11.86
N ILE A 54 9.78 11.73 -11.13
CA ILE A 54 9.14 12.72 -10.24
C ILE A 54 8.74 13.95 -11.07
N GLU A 55 7.47 14.33 -10.98
CA GLU A 55 6.98 15.53 -11.66
C GLU A 55 7.68 16.78 -11.10
N GLY A 56 8.27 17.58 -11.99
CA GLY A 56 8.99 18.80 -11.62
C GLY A 56 10.47 18.62 -11.26
N LEU A 57 10.99 17.38 -11.21
CA LEU A 57 12.40 17.08 -10.96
C LEU A 57 13.00 16.20 -12.07
N PRO A 58 13.49 16.79 -13.18
CA PRO A 58 14.02 16.03 -14.31
C PRO A 58 15.24 15.19 -13.93
N GLY A 59 15.17 13.89 -14.23
CA GLY A 59 16.25 12.93 -13.92
C GLY A 59 16.03 12.17 -12.62
N GLU A 60 15.17 12.67 -11.73
CA GLU A 60 14.83 11.99 -10.48
C GLU A 60 13.72 10.96 -10.68
N MET A 61 13.90 9.80 -10.05
CA MET A 61 13.00 8.66 -10.12
C MET A 61 12.47 8.35 -8.73
N LEU A 62 11.17 8.10 -8.63
CA LEU A 62 10.50 7.60 -7.44
C LEU A 62 10.16 6.13 -7.60
N ASP A 63 10.72 5.33 -6.71
CA ASP A 63 10.40 3.93 -6.55
C ASP A 63 9.37 3.75 -5.43
N THR A 64 8.28 3.03 -5.71
CA THR A 64 7.23 2.75 -4.74
C THR A 64 6.85 1.28 -4.68
N MET A 65 6.53 0.83 -3.47
CA MET A 65 5.82 -0.41 -3.21
C MET A 65 4.43 -0.06 -2.68
N THR A 66 3.40 -0.38 -3.47
CA THR A 66 2.00 -0.17 -3.05
C THR A 66 1.31 -1.48 -2.78
N LEU A 67 0.84 -1.68 -1.55
CA LEU A 67 0.01 -2.79 -1.13
C LEU A 67 -1.47 -2.39 -1.26
N TYR A 68 -2.22 -3.10 -2.10
CA TYR A 68 -3.67 -2.98 -2.24
C TYR A 68 -4.34 -4.14 -1.52
N MET A 69 -5.31 -3.85 -0.66
CA MET A 69 -6.08 -4.84 0.08
C MET A 69 -7.56 -4.54 -0.06
N ALA A 70 -8.32 -5.44 -0.67
CA ALA A 70 -9.75 -5.28 -0.92
C ALA A 70 -10.37 -6.66 -1.21
N PRO A 71 -11.71 -6.79 -1.25
CA PRO A 71 -12.34 -7.99 -1.79
C PRO A 71 -11.90 -8.27 -3.24
N GLU A 72 -11.70 -9.54 -3.60
CA GLU A 72 -11.20 -9.99 -4.92
C GLU A 72 -11.93 -9.32 -6.09
N ARG A 73 -13.27 -9.23 -6.00
CA ARG A 73 -14.12 -8.65 -7.06
C ARG A 73 -13.91 -7.15 -7.32
N THR A 74 -13.29 -6.42 -6.38
CA THR A 74 -13.18 -4.95 -6.41
C THR A 74 -11.74 -4.44 -6.36
N ILE A 75 -10.75 -5.31 -6.12
CA ILE A 75 -9.36 -4.86 -5.91
C ILE A 75 -8.78 -4.13 -7.13
N SER A 76 -9.14 -4.55 -8.35
CA SER A 76 -8.69 -3.91 -9.60
C SER A 76 -9.14 -2.45 -9.69
N THR A 77 -10.35 -2.11 -9.21
CA THR A 77 -10.86 -0.73 -9.20
C THR A 77 -9.91 0.21 -8.46
N TYR A 78 -9.42 -0.20 -7.30
CA TYR A 78 -8.49 0.61 -6.51
C TYR A 78 -7.07 0.61 -7.10
N MET A 79 -6.63 -0.50 -7.71
CA MET A 79 -5.35 -0.57 -8.42
C MET A 79 -5.28 0.35 -9.64
N ASP A 80 -6.43 0.60 -10.26
CA ASP A 80 -6.58 1.56 -11.37
C ASP A 80 -6.76 3.02 -10.88
N GLY A 81 -6.78 3.22 -9.56
CA GLY A 81 -6.89 4.55 -8.93
C GLY A 81 -8.32 5.08 -8.80
N TYR A 82 -9.34 4.24 -9.04
CA TYR A 82 -10.74 4.61 -8.90
C TYR A 82 -11.28 4.30 -7.50
N CYS A 83 -12.37 4.99 -7.13
CA CYS A 83 -13.21 4.67 -5.99
C CYS A 83 -14.69 4.66 -6.41
N TYR A 84 -15.54 4.01 -5.62
CA TYR A 84 -16.98 4.01 -5.86
C TYR A 84 -17.64 5.28 -5.32
N LYS A 85 -18.66 5.75 -6.04
CA LYS A 85 -19.49 6.86 -5.58
C LYS A 85 -20.14 6.50 -4.23
N GLY A 86 -20.00 7.39 -3.25
CA GLY A 86 -20.54 7.21 -1.90
C GLY A 86 -19.58 6.54 -0.91
N GLN A 87 -18.34 6.26 -1.33
CA GLN A 87 -17.27 5.95 -0.38
C GLN A 87 -16.69 7.21 0.25
N GLU A 88 -16.34 7.12 1.52
CA GLU A 88 -15.46 8.05 2.21
C GLU A 88 -14.01 7.54 2.04
N VAL A 89 -13.08 8.48 1.84
CA VAL A 89 -11.66 8.18 1.68
C VAL A 89 -10.91 8.91 2.78
N GLU A 90 -10.36 8.16 3.72
CA GLU A 90 -9.41 8.68 4.69
C GLU A 90 -8.01 8.52 4.13
N GLN A 91 -7.25 9.61 4.07
CA GLN A 91 -5.85 9.61 3.64
C GLN A 91 -4.98 10.05 4.81
N LYS A 92 -3.87 9.33 5.00
CA LYS A 92 -2.85 9.63 6.00
C LYS A 92 -1.49 9.59 5.34
N GLU A 93 -0.79 10.72 5.40
CA GLU A 93 0.60 10.83 4.98
C GLU A 93 1.51 10.29 6.09
N ILE A 94 2.55 9.55 5.71
CA ILE A 94 3.49 8.94 6.63
C ILE A 94 4.79 9.74 6.58
N GLY A 95 4.97 10.56 7.61
CA GLY A 95 6.15 11.36 7.84
C GLY A 95 7.22 10.61 8.65
N VAL A 96 8.48 10.91 8.38
CA VAL A 96 9.65 10.39 9.10
C VAL A 96 10.47 11.56 9.62
N ASP A 97 10.82 11.54 10.91
CA ASP A 97 11.61 12.59 11.57
C ASP A 97 13.03 12.09 11.91
N THR A 98 13.22 10.78 12.08
CA THR A 98 14.49 10.17 12.50
C THR A 98 15.36 9.67 11.35
N VAL A 99 15.00 10.01 10.12
CA VAL A 99 15.66 9.53 8.89
C VAL A 99 15.59 7.99 8.76
N THR A 100 14.61 7.37 9.43
CA THR A 100 14.33 5.94 9.34
C THR A 100 12.82 5.70 9.41
N TYR A 101 12.29 4.88 8.51
CA TYR A 101 10.97 4.27 8.71
C TYR A 101 11.08 2.76 8.93
N LEU A 102 10.15 2.22 9.70
CA LEU A 102 9.89 0.79 9.80
C LEU A 102 8.70 0.43 8.90
N PHE A 103 8.84 -0.66 8.15
CA PHE A 103 7.72 -1.34 7.51
C PHE A 103 7.64 -2.77 8.01
N GLU A 104 6.48 -3.19 8.49
CA GLU A 104 6.20 -4.52 9.01
C GLU A 104 4.93 -5.09 8.39
N ALA A 105 5.01 -6.37 7.98
CA ALA A 105 3.86 -7.17 7.59
C ALA A 105 3.88 -8.51 8.35
N ASP A 106 2.83 -8.78 9.12
CA ASP A 106 2.67 -10.00 9.94
C ASP A 106 3.92 -10.38 10.76
N GLY A 107 4.56 -9.38 11.39
CA GLY A 107 5.75 -9.54 12.22
C GLY A 107 7.08 -9.65 11.47
N ARG A 108 7.08 -9.67 10.13
CA ARG A 108 8.31 -9.49 9.34
C ARG A 108 8.52 -8.01 9.10
N TYR A 109 9.62 -7.46 9.58
CA TYR A 109 9.91 -6.04 9.46
C TYR A 109 11.31 -5.78 8.91
N GLU A 110 11.48 -4.57 8.38
CA GLU A 110 12.77 -3.96 8.07
C GLU A 110 12.70 -2.48 8.47
N GLU A 111 13.87 -1.92 8.80
CA GLU A 111 14.08 -0.49 8.98
C GLU A 111 14.85 0.06 7.78
N PHE A 112 14.36 1.17 7.23
CA PHE A 112 14.88 1.79 6.03
C PHE A 112 15.46 3.14 6.37
N ASN A 113 16.77 3.31 6.21
CA ASN A 113 17.38 4.64 6.25
C ASN A 113 16.94 5.42 5.01
N THR A 114 16.35 6.58 5.24
CA THR A 114 15.73 7.41 4.21
C THR A 114 16.63 8.52 3.70
N GLU A 115 17.82 8.69 4.29
CA GLU A 115 18.77 9.81 4.06
C GLU A 115 18.22 11.23 4.33
N GLY A 116 16.90 11.40 4.45
CA GLY A 116 16.23 12.64 4.87
C GLY A 116 14.93 12.40 5.64
N ASP A 117 14.45 13.45 6.31
CA ASP A 117 13.14 13.52 6.96
C ASP A 117 12.02 13.87 5.95
N GLY A 118 10.77 13.91 6.41
CA GLY A 118 9.62 14.32 5.60
C GLY A 118 8.73 13.16 5.14
N TYR A 119 8.12 13.29 3.97
CA TYR A 119 7.11 12.34 3.46
C TYR A 119 7.76 11.08 2.87
N TRP A 120 7.33 9.90 3.33
CA TRP A 120 7.85 8.60 2.86
C TRP A 120 6.76 7.62 2.43
N GLY A 121 5.51 8.06 2.36
CA GLY A 121 4.42 7.24 1.88
C GLY A 121 3.08 7.68 2.44
N GLU A 122 2.07 6.85 2.20
CA GLU A 122 0.71 7.13 2.64
C GLU A 122 -0.09 5.85 2.86
N SER A 123 -1.15 5.97 3.66
CA SER A 123 -2.26 5.02 3.67
C SER A 123 -3.55 5.69 3.24
N ARG A 124 -4.36 4.96 2.47
CA ARG A 124 -5.74 5.33 2.13
C ARG A 124 -6.69 4.22 2.55
N GLU A 125 -7.69 4.57 3.35
CA GLU A 125 -8.80 3.70 3.70
C GLU A 125 -10.05 4.15 2.96
N PHE A 126 -10.71 3.20 2.29
CA PHE A 126 -11.97 3.40 1.59
C PHE A 126 -13.06 2.73 2.39
N SER A 127 -14.03 3.50 2.84
CA SER A 127 -15.15 2.98 3.63
C SER A 127 -16.48 3.50 3.14
N ARG A 128 -17.56 2.85 3.56
CA ARG A 128 -18.93 3.30 3.32
C ARG A 128 -19.77 3.09 4.55
N ILE A 129 -20.78 3.94 4.71
CA ILE A 129 -21.77 3.78 5.77
C ILE A 129 -22.90 2.88 5.26
N ARG A 130 -23.15 1.78 5.96
CA ARG A 130 -24.28 0.89 5.74
C ARG A 130 -24.96 0.59 7.06
N ASP A 131 -26.26 0.85 7.15
CA ASP A 131 -27.06 0.66 8.36
C ASP A 131 -26.45 1.35 9.60
N GLY A 132 -25.88 2.55 9.39
CA GLY A 132 -25.22 3.35 10.43
C GLY A 132 -23.83 2.84 10.85
N ARG A 133 -23.28 1.83 10.19
CA ARG A 133 -21.94 1.28 10.47
C ARG A 133 -20.98 1.60 9.34
N SER A 134 -19.76 1.99 9.69
CA SER A 134 -18.67 2.08 8.72
C SER A 134 -18.20 0.67 8.33
N ILE A 135 -18.13 0.41 7.03
CA ILE A 135 -17.60 -0.82 6.44
C ILE A 135 -16.40 -0.44 5.59
N ILE A 136 -15.24 -0.99 5.91
CA ILE A 136 -14.02 -0.86 5.10
C ILE A 136 -14.22 -1.70 3.83
N ASP A 137 -14.11 -1.05 2.67
CA ASP A 137 -14.16 -1.68 1.36
C ASP A 137 -12.77 -1.91 0.77
N ALA A 138 -11.78 -1.09 1.15
CA ALA A 138 -10.38 -1.28 0.77
C ALA A 138 -9.41 -0.51 1.69
N ALA A 139 -8.17 -0.99 1.75
CA ALA A 139 -7.02 -0.28 2.30
C ALA A 139 -5.87 -0.33 1.30
N VAL A 140 -5.21 0.82 1.09
CA VAL A 140 -4.06 0.97 0.19
C VAL A 140 -2.93 1.61 0.95
N ILE A 141 -1.75 1.00 0.95
CA ILE A 141 -0.56 1.53 1.61
C ILE A 141 0.52 1.68 0.55
N THR A 142 1.01 2.90 0.35
CA THR A 142 2.12 3.20 -0.55
C THR A 142 3.34 3.56 0.27
N VAL A 143 4.45 2.89 0.00
CA VAL A 143 5.74 3.15 0.63
C VAL A 143 6.70 3.66 -0.44
N CYS A 144 7.32 4.82 -0.18
CA CYS A 144 8.42 5.33 -0.98
C CYS A 144 9.69 4.56 -0.61
N MET A 145 10.33 3.95 -1.60
CA MET A 145 11.59 3.23 -1.39
C MET A 145 12.74 4.24 -1.39
N PRO A 146 13.68 4.18 -0.41
CA PRO A 146 14.88 5.00 -0.44
C PRO A 146 15.67 4.75 -1.71
N GLU A 147 16.34 5.77 -2.24
CA GLU A 147 17.12 5.69 -3.50
C GLU A 147 18.24 4.63 -3.46
N THR A 148 18.73 4.30 -2.26
CA THR A 148 19.69 3.22 -2.03
C THR A 148 19.12 1.83 -2.32
N ARG A 149 17.79 1.70 -2.44
CA ARG A 149 17.06 0.47 -2.73
C ARG A 149 16.63 0.44 -4.20
N GLY A 150 17.43 -0.20 -5.05
CA GLY A 150 17.05 -0.42 -6.43
C GLY A 150 15.91 -1.42 -6.61
N PHE A 151 15.30 -1.44 -7.79
CA PHE A 151 14.15 -2.28 -8.11
C PHE A 151 14.33 -3.79 -7.83
N GLU A 152 15.53 -4.35 -7.98
CA GLU A 152 15.79 -5.76 -7.65
C GLU A 152 15.67 -6.03 -6.14
N ASP A 153 16.01 -5.06 -5.30
CA ASP A 153 15.84 -5.18 -3.85
C ASP A 153 14.35 -5.13 -3.49
N MET A 154 13.59 -4.25 -4.14
CA MET A 154 12.13 -4.21 -3.98
C MET A 154 11.49 -5.57 -4.28
N ARG A 155 11.91 -6.27 -5.34
CA ARG A 155 11.42 -7.63 -5.62
C ARG A 155 11.71 -8.59 -4.47
N ARG A 156 12.91 -8.54 -3.90
CA ARG A 156 13.28 -9.37 -2.74
C ARG A 156 12.42 -9.04 -1.52
N LEU A 157 12.17 -7.76 -1.28
CA LEU A 157 11.32 -7.29 -0.18
C LEU A 157 9.88 -7.78 -0.32
N VAL A 158 9.31 -7.81 -1.54
CA VAL A 158 7.98 -8.41 -1.76
C VAL A 158 7.94 -9.86 -1.30
N HIS A 159 8.93 -10.67 -1.69
CA HIS A 159 9.01 -12.07 -1.30
C HIS A 159 9.33 -12.27 0.19
N TYR A 160 10.03 -11.32 0.81
CA TYR A 160 10.33 -11.35 2.24
C TYR A 160 9.08 -11.03 3.07
N PHE A 161 8.45 -9.88 2.83
CA PHE A 161 7.30 -9.43 3.60
C PHE A 161 6.09 -10.34 3.38
N PHE A 162 5.77 -10.64 2.12
CA PHE A 162 4.48 -11.24 1.77
C PHE A 162 4.62 -12.71 1.37
N GLN A 163 3.88 -13.57 2.08
CA GLN A 163 3.77 -14.99 1.73
C GLN A 163 3.03 -15.17 0.40
N GLY A 164 3.25 -16.31 -0.25
CA GLY A 164 2.55 -16.64 -1.50
C GLY A 164 2.88 -15.73 -2.70
N ALA A 165 3.91 -14.88 -2.59
CA ALA A 165 4.23 -13.88 -3.61
C ALA A 165 4.53 -14.50 -4.98
N GLN A 166 3.70 -14.15 -5.98
CA GLN A 166 3.79 -14.59 -7.36
C GLN A 166 3.63 -13.39 -8.31
N LEU A 167 4.56 -13.24 -9.25
CA LEU A 167 4.47 -12.21 -10.28
C LEU A 167 3.28 -12.49 -11.20
N LEU A 168 2.41 -11.49 -11.38
CA LEU A 168 1.30 -11.55 -12.31
C LEU A 168 1.82 -11.20 -13.70
N GLU A 169 1.90 -12.20 -14.59
CA GLU A 169 2.36 -12.00 -15.96
C GLU A 169 1.42 -11.03 -16.71
N LYS A 170 2.01 -10.14 -17.53
CA LYS A 170 1.26 -9.23 -18.40
C LYS A 170 0.52 -10.04 -19.49
N GLY A 171 -0.66 -10.55 -19.16
CA GLY A 171 -1.49 -11.33 -20.09
C GLY A 171 -2.89 -11.72 -19.59
N GLN A 172 -3.20 -11.62 -18.29
CA GLN A 172 -4.46 -12.15 -17.74
C GLN A 172 -5.59 -11.12 -17.54
N ASN A 173 -5.43 -9.86 -17.94
CA ASN A 173 -6.49 -8.84 -17.82
C ASN A 173 -7.38 -8.66 -19.08
N SER A 174 -7.24 -9.51 -20.10
CA SER A 174 -8.04 -9.42 -21.32
C SER A 174 -9.18 -10.43 -21.37
N GLN A 175 -9.99 -10.58 -20.30
CA GLN A 175 -11.27 -11.30 -20.40
C GLN A 175 -12.26 -11.10 -19.24
N MET A 176 -12.52 -9.85 -18.83
CA MET A 176 -13.84 -9.51 -18.27
C MET A 176 -14.24 -8.12 -18.79
N GLY A 177 -14.62 -8.07 -20.07
CA GLY A 177 -15.35 -6.92 -20.61
C GLY A 177 -16.73 -6.81 -19.95
N PRO A 178 -17.33 -5.61 -19.89
CA PRO A 178 -18.63 -5.42 -19.28
C PRO A 178 -19.67 -6.29 -19.96
N GLN A 179 -20.37 -7.13 -19.19
CA GLN A 179 -21.61 -7.75 -19.64
C GLN A 179 -22.59 -6.60 -19.93
N GLY A 180 -22.98 -6.48 -21.21
CA GLY A 180 -23.88 -5.44 -21.68
C GLY A 180 -25.25 -5.49 -20.97
N PRO A 181 -26.05 -4.42 -21.08
CA PRO A 181 -27.32 -4.33 -20.38
C PRO A 181 -28.25 -5.46 -20.83
N VAL A 182 -28.82 -6.16 -19.86
CA VAL A 182 -29.94 -7.07 -20.05
C VAL A 182 -31.12 -6.24 -20.55
N GLN A 183 -31.70 -6.66 -21.67
CA GLN A 183 -32.87 -6.03 -22.32
C GLN A 183 -34.09 -6.00 -21.42
#